data_AF-A0A8J8KIT9-F1
#
_entry.id   AF-A0A8J8KIT9-F1
#
_cell.length_a   1.000
_cell.length_b   1.000
_cell.length_c   1.000
_cell.angle_alpha   90.00
_cell.angle_beta   90.00
_cell.angle_gamma   90.00
#
_symmetry.space_group_name_H-M   'P 1'
#
loop_
_entity.id
_entity.type
_entity.pdbx_description
1 polymer ?
#
loop_
_entity_poly.entity_id
_entity_poly.type
_entity_poly.pdbx_seq_one_letter_code
_entity_poly.pdbx_strand_id
1 'polypeptide(L)'
;MDATPEQVARRLGTSRRRVVSAARRLGVGRLDASGWLFSLEDEEALRAELGVDAGGPLPRSQMRVLAELSLRPRGLVSARAVAEACGLAPATASAAVKALLAAGFIVVRDGAMHADVLHPRWLELRPLLREVRPPESRGMEAA
;
A
#
# COMPACT_ATOMS: atom_id res chain seq x y z
N MET A 1 -14.42 -1.14 -20.62
CA MET A 1 -14.83 -2.50 -20.21
C MET A 1 -14.97 -2.45 -18.71
N ASP A 2 -16.16 -2.76 -18.20
CA ASP A 2 -16.42 -2.68 -16.77
C ASP A 2 -15.77 -3.87 -16.05
N ALA A 3 -15.21 -3.62 -14.87
CA ALA A 3 -14.50 -4.62 -14.07
C ALA A 3 -15.37 -5.12 -12.91
N THR A 4 -15.27 -6.42 -12.60
CA THR A 4 -15.93 -6.99 -11.42
C THR A 4 -15.14 -6.69 -10.13
N PRO A 5 -15.76 -6.82 -8.93
CA PRO A 5 -15.07 -6.64 -7.66
C PRO A 5 -13.83 -7.52 -7.50
N GLU A 6 -13.84 -8.74 -8.04
CA GLU A 6 -12.74 -9.68 -7.98
C GLU A 6 -11.56 -9.21 -8.85
N GLN A 7 -11.86 -8.66 -10.04
CA GLN A 7 -10.85 -8.10 -10.93
C GLN A 7 -10.21 -6.85 -10.30
N VAL A 8 -11.03 -5.93 -9.78
CA VAL A 8 -10.54 -4.73 -9.09
C VAL A 8 -9.75 -5.12 -7.84
N ALA A 9 -10.23 -6.06 -7.02
CA ALA A 9 -9.52 -6.53 -5.84
C ALA A 9 -8.14 -7.10 -6.18
N ARG A 10 -8.05 -7.88 -7.26
CA ARG A 10 -6.77 -8.43 -7.73
C ARG A 10 -5.80 -7.33 -8.17
N ARG A 11 -6.28 -6.35 -8.94
CA ARG A 11 -5.46 -5.23 -9.45
C ARG A 11 -4.96 -4.32 -8.32
N LEU A 12 -5.83 -3.99 -7.36
CA LEU A 12 -5.48 -3.17 -6.20
C LEU A 12 -4.72 -3.94 -5.11
N GLY A 13 -4.59 -5.27 -5.25
CA GLY A 13 -3.94 -6.12 -4.25
C GLY A 13 -4.70 -6.23 -2.92
N THR A 14 -6.02 -6.06 -2.96
CA THR A 14 -6.90 -6.04 -1.78
C THR A 14 -7.95 -7.16 -1.84
N SER A 15 -8.92 -7.17 -0.92
CA SER A 15 -10.00 -8.16 -0.92
C SER A 15 -11.29 -7.63 -1.54
N ARG A 16 -12.07 -8.51 -2.16
CA ARG A 16 -13.42 -8.23 -2.69
C ARG A 16 -14.29 -7.45 -1.69
N ARG A 17 -14.28 -7.88 -0.42
CA ARG A 17 -15.06 -7.23 0.65
C ARG A 17 -14.64 -5.78 0.88
N ARG A 18 -13.33 -5.48 0.82
CA ARG A 18 -12.82 -4.10 0.96
C ARG A 18 -13.20 -3.23 -0.24
N VAL A 19 -13.13 -3.78 -1.45
CA VAL A 19 -13.58 -3.09 -2.68
C VAL A 19 -15.05 -2.71 -2.57
N VAL A 20 -15.94 -3.68 -2.31
CA VAL A 20 -17.39 -3.42 -2.19
C VAL A 20 -17.71 -2.46 -1.05
N SER A 21 -17.01 -2.56 0.08
CA SER A 21 -17.21 -1.63 1.20
C SER A 21 -16.78 -0.20 0.86
N ALA A 22 -15.67 -0.02 0.15
CA ALA A 22 -15.21 1.30 -0.27
C ALA A 22 -16.11 1.88 -1.36
N ALA A 23 -16.51 1.06 -2.34
CA ALA A 23 -17.46 1.44 -3.37
C ALA A 23 -18.76 2.01 -2.78
N ARG A 24 -19.33 1.31 -1.78
CA ARG A 24 -20.52 1.79 -1.05
C ARG A 24 -20.29 3.10 -0.31
N ARG A 25 -19.11 3.32 0.27
CA ARG A 25 -18.78 4.56 1.00
C ARG A 25 -18.58 5.74 0.05
N LEU A 26 -17.93 5.50 -1.08
CA LEU A 26 -17.65 6.52 -2.09
C LEU A 26 -18.84 6.80 -3.01
N GLY A 27 -19.83 5.90 -3.06
CA GLY A 27 -20.94 5.99 -4.01
C GLY A 27 -20.53 5.70 -5.45
N VAL A 28 -19.45 4.94 -5.66
CA VAL A 28 -18.89 4.61 -6.99
C VAL A 28 -19.20 3.18 -7.39
N GLY A 29 -19.26 2.92 -8.69
CA GLY A 29 -19.65 1.64 -9.28
C GLY A 29 -21.15 1.51 -9.51
N ARG A 30 -21.53 0.69 -10.49
CA ARG A 30 -22.91 0.35 -10.82
C ARG A 30 -23.27 -1.02 -10.26
N LEU A 31 -24.43 -1.13 -9.63
CA LEU A 31 -25.01 -2.43 -9.27
C LEU A 31 -25.98 -2.88 -10.36
N ASP A 32 -25.77 -4.05 -10.94
CA ASP A 32 -26.68 -4.70 -11.88
C ASP A 32 -27.13 -6.09 -11.39
N ALA A 33 -27.88 -6.83 -12.22
CA ALA A 33 -28.39 -8.15 -11.90
C ALA A 33 -27.29 -9.21 -11.64
N SER A 34 -26.09 -8.99 -12.18
CA SER A 34 -24.92 -9.88 -12.03
C SER A 34 -23.98 -9.46 -10.90
N GLY A 35 -24.08 -8.22 -10.42
CA GLY A 35 -23.36 -7.72 -9.26
C GLY A 35 -22.86 -6.30 -9.44
N TRP A 36 -21.79 -5.97 -8.71
CA TRP A 36 -21.10 -4.69 -8.87
C TRP A 36 -20.26 -4.69 -10.16
N LEU A 37 -20.28 -3.57 -10.87
CA LEU A 37 -19.45 -3.29 -12.03
C LEU A 37 -18.78 -1.93 -11.83
N PHE A 38 -17.50 -1.86 -12.15
CA PHE A 38 -16.68 -0.66 -11.99
C PHE A 38 -16.16 -0.19 -13.34
N SER A 39 -16.47 1.06 -13.68
CA SER A 39 -15.82 1.75 -14.78
C SER A 39 -14.35 2.03 -14.45
N LEU A 40 -13.60 2.53 -15.43
CA LEU A 40 -12.21 2.97 -15.20
C LEU A 40 -12.13 4.12 -14.19
N GLU A 41 -13.13 5.02 -14.19
CA GLU A 41 -13.20 6.15 -13.26
C GLU A 41 -13.48 5.67 -11.83
N ASP A 42 -14.41 4.71 -11.66
CA ASP A 42 -14.66 4.08 -10.36
C ASP A 42 -13.40 3.38 -9.82
N GLU A 43 -12.65 2.72 -10.71
CA GLU A 43 -11.40 2.04 -10.33
C GLU A 43 -10.33 3.03 -9.88
N GLU A 44 -10.22 4.22 -10.50
CA GLU A 44 -9.31 5.28 -10.05
C GLU A 44 -9.72 5.82 -8.67
N ALA A 45 -11.01 6.08 -8.44
CA ALA A 45 -11.51 6.51 -7.14
C ALA A 45 -11.25 5.46 -6.05
N LEU A 46 -11.47 4.18 -6.36
CA LEU A 46 -11.16 3.07 -5.46
C LEU A 46 -9.66 2.93 -5.21
N ARG A 47 -8.83 3.21 -6.22
CA ARG A 47 -7.38 3.21 -6.10
C ARG A 47 -6.90 4.30 -5.16
N ALA A 48 -7.41 5.51 -5.30
CA ALA A 48 -7.12 6.62 -4.39
C ALA A 48 -7.53 6.28 -2.96
N GLU A 49 -8.72 5.70 -2.77
CA GLU A 49 -9.27 5.40 -1.44
C GLU A 49 -8.64 4.19 -0.74
N LEU A 50 -8.25 3.15 -1.48
CA LEU A 50 -7.71 1.91 -0.90
C LEU A 50 -6.19 1.82 -0.97
N GLY A 51 -5.56 2.64 -1.81
CA GLY A 51 -4.20 2.45 -2.27
C GLY A 51 -4.04 1.23 -3.17
N VAL A 52 -2.83 1.02 -3.65
CA VAL A 52 -2.43 -0.15 -4.42
C VAL A 52 -1.40 -0.93 -3.62
N ASP A 53 -1.70 -2.17 -3.28
CA ASP A 53 -0.72 -3.12 -2.75
C ASP A 53 -0.25 -4.02 -3.89
N ALA A 54 0.65 -3.51 -4.74
CA ALA A 54 1.22 -4.33 -5.80
C ALA A 54 1.85 -5.60 -5.20
N GLY A 55 1.48 -6.76 -5.76
CA GLY A 55 2.07 -8.03 -5.36
C GLY A 55 3.59 -8.00 -5.53
N GLY A 56 4.29 -8.87 -4.80
CA GLY A 56 5.74 -8.91 -4.90
C GLY A 56 6.34 -10.11 -4.19
N PRO A 57 7.67 -10.25 -4.25
CA PRO A 57 8.37 -11.36 -3.61
C PRO A 57 8.42 -11.23 -2.07
N LEU A 58 7.94 -10.11 -1.51
CA LEU A 58 7.79 -9.90 -0.08
C LEU A 58 6.30 -9.82 0.31
N PRO A 59 5.96 -10.11 1.57
CA PRO A 59 4.62 -9.86 2.10
C PRO A 59 4.15 -8.43 1.85
N ARG A 60 2.86 -8.23 1.58
CA ARG A 60 2.27 -6.91 1.23
C ARG A 60 2.63 -5.80 2.21
N SER A 61 2.56 -6.07 3.52
CA SER A 61 2.93 -5.08 4.53
C SER A 61 4.39 -4.65 4.44
N GLN A 62 5.30 -5.58 4.11
CA GLN A 62 6.71 -5.28 3.91
C GLN A 62 6.94 -4.49 2.62
N MET A 63 6.26 -4.85 1.53
CA MET A 63 6.29 -4.09 0.28
C MET A 63 5.82 -2.64 0.50
N ARG A 64 4.76 -2.44 1.28
CA ARG A 64 4.22 -1.10 1.60
C ARG A 64 5.18 -0.26 2.42
N VAL A 65 5.79 -0.85 3.45
CA VAL A 65 6.81 -0.17 4.26
C VAL A 65 8.02 0.21 3.41
N LEU A 66 8.51 -0.69 2.55
CA LEU A 66 9.64 -0.40 1.68
C LEU A 66 9.33 0.67 0.63
N ALA A 67 8.15 0.62 0.04
CA ALA A 67 7.72 1.62 -0.92
C ALA A 67 7.68 3.00 -0.25
N GLU A 68 7.07 3.10 0.92
CA GLU A 68 6.96 4.35 1.67
C GLU A 68 8.34 4.89 2.09
N LEU A 69 9.22 4.03 2.60
CA LEU A 69 10.59 4.44 2.97
C LEU A 69 11.45 4.81 1.76
N SER A 70 11.21 4.20 0.59
CA SER A 70 11.92 4.56 -0.65
C SER A 70 11.60 5.98 -1.13
N LEU A 71 10.43 6.50 -0.77
CA LEU A 71 9.98 7.85 -1.08
C LEU A 71 10.41 8.88 -0.04
N ARG A 72 10.93 8.45 1.11
CA ARG A 72 11.29 9.29 2.25
C ARG A 72 12.80 9.29 2.48
N PRO A 73 13.57 10.20 1.84
CA PRO A 73 15.03 10.21 1.97
C PRO A 73 15.49 10.47 3.42
N ARG A 74 14.69 11.19 4.22
CA ARG A 74 14.95 11.43 5.65
C ARG A 74 14.55 10.26 6.57
N GLY A 75 14.00 9.19 6.02
CA GLY A 75 13.55 8.03 6.77
C GLY A 75 12.36 8.31 7.68
N LEU A 76 12.06 7.34 8.56
CA LEU A 76 11.02 7.43 9.58
C LEU A 76 11.58 7.00 10.95
N VAL A 77 11.32 7.81 11.98
CA VAL A 77 11.97 7.68 13.30
C VAL A 77 11.42 6.55 14.18
N SER A 78 10.27 5.98 13.85
CA SER A 78 9.66 4.94 14.67
C SER A 78 8.72 4.04 13.88
N ALA A 79 8.46 2.83 14.39
CA ALA A 79 7.46 1.92 13.81
C ALA A 79 6.05 2.51 13.82
N ARG A 80 5.76 3.45 14.75
CA ARG A 80 4.51 4.20 14.76
C ARG A 80 4.42 5.17 13.59
N ALA A 81 5.47 5.94 13.33
CA ALA A 81 5.53 6.82 12.16
C ALA A 81 5.43 6.03 10.85
N VAL A 82 6.00 4.82 10.81
CA VAL A 82 5.81 3.87 9.69
C VAL A 82 4.36 3.43 9.58
N ALA A 83 3.70 3.07 10.68
CA ALA A 83 2.30 2.65 10.67
C ALA A 83 1.38 3.75 10.10
N GLU A 84 1.57 4.99 10.55
CA GLU A 84 0.82 6.15 10.10
C GLU A 84 1.06 6.42 8.61
N ALA A 85 2.32 6.50 8.20
CA ALA A 85 2.70 6.75 6.80
C ALA A 85 2.19 5.66 5.84
N CYS A 86 2.24 4.40 6.26
CA CYS A 86 1.82 3.26 5.43
C CYS A 86 0.33 2.93 5.54
N GLY A 87 -0.44 3.60 6.41
CA GLY A 87 -1.82 3.25 6.69
C GLY A 87 -2.00 1.84 7.30
N LEU A 88 -0.99 1.35 8.02
CA LEU A 88 -1.00 0.01 8.64
C LEU A 88 -1.41 0.07 10.11
N ALA A 89 -1.90 -1.06 10.64
CA ALA A 89 -2.06 -1.20 12.09
C ALA A 89 -0.68 -1.20 12.78
N PRO A 90 -0.55 -0.63 14.00
CA PRO A 90 0.74 -0.53 14.68
C PRO A 90 1.48 -1.86 14.83
N ALA A 91 0.78 -2.93 15.21
CA ALA A 91 1.38 -4.26 15.33
C ALA A 91 1.89 -4.81 13.98
N THR A 92 1.15 -4.56 12.89
CA THR A 92 1.54 -4.97 11.54
C THR A 92 2.76 -4.20 11.05
N ALA A 93 2.81 -2.89 11.30
CA ALA A 93 3.96 -2.07 10.96
C ALA A 93 5.22 -2.51 11.73
N SER A 94 5.10 -2.71 13.05
CA SER A 94 6.19 -3.21 13.89
C SER A 94 6.71 -4.57 13.42
N ALA A 95 5.82 -5.51 13.09
CA ALA A 95 6.21 -6.82 12.57
C ALA A 95 6.91 -6.71 11.20
N ALA A 96 6.40 -5.86 10.30
CA ALA A 96 6.99 -5.65 8.98
C ALA A 96 8.38 -5.00 9.08
N VAL A 97 8.53 -3.95 9.89
CA VAL A 97 9.80 -3.27 10.16
C VAL A 97 10.81 -4.26 10.73
N LYS A 98 10.44 -5.05 11.73
CA LYS A 98 11.33 -6.05 12.35
C LYS A 98 11.82 -7.07 11.32
N ALA A 99 10.93 -7.57 10.46
CA ALA A 99 11.29 -8.53 9.42
C ALA A 99 12.20 -7.92 8.35
N LEU A 100 11.93 -6.68 7.93
CA LEU A 100 12.72 -5.96 6.94
C LEU A 100 14.11 -5.58 7.46
N LEU A 101 14.23 -5.18 8.73
CA LEU A 101 15.51 -4.98 9.41
C LEU A 101 16.32 -6.27 9.46
N ALA A 102 15.69 -7.38 9.88
CA ALA A 102 16.35 -8.68 9.95
C ALA A 102 16.82 -9.18 8.58
N ALA A 103 16.10 -8.85 7.51
CA ALA A 103 16.43 -9.19 6.14
C ALA A 103 17.39 -8.18 5.46
N GLY A 104 17.79 -7.11 6.14
CA GLY A 104 18.72 -6.10 5.61
C GLY A 104 18.12 -5.13 4.58
N PHE A 105 16.80 -5.11 4.41
CA PHE A 105 16.12 -4.19 3.50
C PHE A 105 15.91 -2.78 4.08
N ILE A 106 15.99 -2.66 5.41
CA ILE A 106 15.96 -1.38 6.12
C ILE A 106 17.26 -1.25 6.90
N VAL A 107 17.79 -0.02 6.95
CA VAL A 107 18.91 0.37 7.81
C VAL A 107 18.48 1.50 8.72
N VAL A 108 19.03 1.54 9.94
CA VAL A 108 18.83 2.66 10.87
C VAL A 108 20.03 3.59 10.77
N ARG A 109 19.80 4.87 10.45
CA ARG A 109 20.83 5.92 10.38
C ARG A 109 20.30 7.14 11.11
N ASP A 110 21.12 7.73 11.98
CA ASP A 110 20.74 8.92 12.76
C ASP A 110 19.40 8.77 13.53
N GLY A 111 19.10 7.55 14.00
CA GLY A 111 17.85 7.23 14.69
C GLY A 111 16.62 7.10 13.80
N ALA A 112 16.75 7.21 12.48
CA ALA A 112 15.67 7.01 11.51
C ALA A 112 15.86 5.73 10.69
N MET A 113 14.76 5.09 10.31
CA MET A 113 14.74 3.93 9.43
C MET A 113 14.70 4.39 7.98
N HIS A 114 15.58 3.83 7.15
CA HIS A 114 15.67 4.11 5.72
C HIS A 114 15.58 2.80 4.94
N ALA A 115 15.02 2.85 3.74
CA ALA A 115 15.17 1.74 2.80
C ALA A 115 16.65 1.62 2.40
N ASP A 116 17.20 0.42 2.44
CA ASP A 116 18.56 0.17 1.98
C ASP A 116 18.59 0.00 0.45
N VAL A 117 18.88 1.10 -0.23
CA VAL A 117 19.00 1.14 -1.69
C VAL A 117 20.21 0.37 -2.24
N LEU A 118 21.14 -0.02 -1.37
CA LEU A 118 22.32 -0.80 -1.72
C LEU A 118 22.11 -2.30 -1.53
N HIS A 119 20.96 -2.71 -0.98
CA HIS A 119 20.64 -4.12 -0.83
C HIS A 119 20.70 -4.84 -2.19
N PRO A 120 21.29 -6.06 -2.30
CA PRO A 120 21.49 -6.73 -3.59
C PRO A 120 20.22 -6.90 -4.43
N ARG A 121 19.08 -7.10 -3.76
CA ARG A 121 17.76 -7.26 -4.39
C ARG A 121 17.03 -5.94 -4.66
N TRP A 122 17.64 -4.78 -4.39
CA TRP A 122 16.99 -3.48 -4.53
C TRP A 122 16.55 -3.22 -5.97
N LEU A 123 17.39 -3.54 -6.95
CA LEU A 123 17.10 -3.32 -8.36
C LEU A 123 15.88 -4.14 -8.84
N GLU A 124 15.69 -5.34 -8.30
CA GLU A 124 14.52 -6.19 -8.57
C GLU A 124 13.25 -5.62 -7.94
N LEU A 125 13.34 -5.11 -6.71
CA LEU A 125 12.19 -4.60 -5.96
C LEU A 125 11.74 -3.23 -6.44
N ARG A 126 12.67 -2.34 -6.80
CA ARG A 126 12.41 -0.94 -7.13
C ARG A 126 11.26 -0.73 -8.13
N PRO A 127 11.15 -1.44 -9.27
CA PRO A 127 10.01 -1.27 -10.17
C PRO A 127 8.68 -1.64 -9.51
N LEU A 128 8.63 -2.72 -8.73
CA LEU A 128 7.43 -3.17 -8.02
C LEU A 128 7.03 -2.19 -6.90
N LEU A 129 8.00 -1.62 -6.19
CA LEU A 129 7.75 -0.63 -5.14
C LEU A 129 7.08 0.64 -5.70
N ARG A 130 7.34 1.01 -6.96
CA ARG A 130 6.67 2.16 -7.62
C ARG A 130 5.20 1.91 -7.93
N GLU A 131 4.78 0.66 -7.99
CA GLU A 131 3.39 0.28 -8.20
C GLU A 131 2.60 0.30 -6.89
N VAL A 132 3.28 0.26 -5.74
CA VAL A 132 2.65 0.36 -4.42
C VAL A 132 2.30 1.82 -4.13
N ARG A 133 1.03 2.08 -3.81
CA ARG A 133 0.54 3.41 -3.44
C ARG A 133 -0.20 3.35 -2.10
N PRO A 134 0.10 4.25 -1.13
CA PRO A 134 -0.73 4.38 0.06
C PRO A 134 -2.12 4.96 -0.29
N PRO A 135 -3.13 4.80 0.58
CA PRO A 135 -4.43 5.44 0.41
C PRO A 135 -4.32 6.97 0.55
N GLU A 136 -4.97 7.74 -0.32
CA GLU A 136 -4.93 9.22 -0.32
C GLU A 136 -5.77 9.83 0.82
N SER A 137 -6.86 9.19 1.21
CA SER A 137 -7.82 9.71 2.21
C SER A 137 -7.30 9.82 3.65
N ARG A 138 -6.07 9.40 3.93
CA ARG A 138 -5.40 9.64 5.23
C ARG A 138 -4.47 10.85 5.27
N GLY A 139 -4.24 11.53 4.14
CA GLY A 139 -3.44 12.76 4.09
C GLY A 139 -4.16 14.02 4.59
N MET A 140 -5.49 13.97 4.77
CA MET A 140 -6.32 15.16 5.03
C MET A 140 -6.74 15.36 6.49
N GLU A 141 -6.32 14.50 7.42
CA GLU A 141 -6.55 14.67 8.87
C GLU A 141 -5.35 15.29 9.62
N ALA A 142 -4.31 15.75 8.90
CA ALA A 142 -3.12 16.35 9.49
C ALA A 142 -2.76 17.73 8.89
N ALA A 143 -3.77 18.57 8.66
CA ALA A 143 -3.60 19.99 8.32
C ALA A 143 -4.37 20.88 9.31
#